data_AF-T5A6X6-F1
#
_entry.id   AF-T5A6X6-F1
#
_cell.length_a   1.000
_cell.length_b   1.000
_cell.length_c   1.000
_cell.angle_alpha   90.00
_cell.angle_beta   90.00
_cell.angle_gamma   90.00
#
_symmetry.space_group_name_H-M   'P 1'
#
loop_
_entity.id
_entity.type
_entity.pdbx_description
1 polymer ?
#
loop_
_entity_poly.entity_id
_entity_poly.type
_entity_poly.pdbx_seq_one_letter_code
_entity_poly.pdbx_strand_id
1 'polypeptide(L)'
;MTLYYSLVFLLLVFEMGLFMLLLVPLPFAIKRKIFTFVSENPVVAKIQYWMKITFVFILILFMDSVNRVYRVQLELSAATEQTSKGSATVMGHERLEVQARKFYSQRNMYLCGFTLFLSLILNRTYVMILEVMRLEDHLRTLEGTKKDTEESEKLAVAGKPGELAGLREQLEKKEQDLQTLKKQSEQLNKSYDELSDKYAATQKSGETRKDQ
;
A
#
# COMPACT_ATOMS: atom_id res chain seq x y z
N MET A 1 -28.27 8.36 -15.69
CA MET A 1 -27.36 8.58 -14.56
C MET A 1 -26.16 9.35 -15.08
N THR A 2 -25.64 10.32 -14.35
CA THR A 2 -24.44 11.05 -14.76
C THR A 2 -23.23 10.10 -14.84
N LEU A 3 -22.34 10.30 -15.81
CA LEU A 3 -21.24 9.38 -16.12
C LEU A 3 -20.37 9.03 -14.90
N TYR A 4 -20.14 10.00 -14.02
CA TYR A 4 -19.34 9.80 -12.80
C TYR A 4 -19.97 8.81 -11.81
N TYR A 5 -21.29 8.80 -11.61
CA TYR A 5 -21.93 7.80 -10.73
C TYR A 5 -21.92 6.39 -11.33
N SER A 6 -21.91 6.28 -12.66
CA SER A 6 -21.74 4.98 -13.33
C SER A 6 -20.34 4.40 -13.10
N LEU A 7 -19.31 5.25 -13.08
CA LEU A 7 -17.94 4.84 -12.74
C LEU A 7 -17.84 4.41 -11.27
N VAL A 8 -18.45 5.16 -10.35
CA VAL A 8 -18.51 4.79 -8.93
C VAL A 8 -19.22 3.44 -8.74
N PHE A 9 -20.31 3.19 -9.46
CA PHE A 9 -21.01 1.90 -9.42
C PHE A 9 -20.13 0.75 -9.89
N LEU A 10 -19.43 0.90 -11.03
CA LEU A 10 -18.49 -0.11 -11.52
C LEU A 10 -17.39 -0.40 -10.50
N LEU A 11 -16.88 0.65 -9.87
CA LEU A 11 -15.86 0.52 -8.84
C LEU A 11 -16.39 -0.22 -7.61
N LEU A 12 -17.60 0.08 -7.16
CA LEU A 12 -18.24 -0.64 -6.06
C LEU A 12 -18.43 -2.14 -6.37
N VAL A 13 -18.85 -2.48 -7.59
CA VAL A 13 -18.98 -3.89 -8.01
C VAL A 13 -17.61 -4.58 -8.02
N PHE A 14 -16.58 -3.90 -8.50
CA PHE A 14 -15.21 -4.40 -8.48
C PHE A 14 -14.70 -4.62 -7.04
N GLU A 15 -14.89 -3.64 -6.16
CA GLU A 15 -14.53 -3.74 -4.75
C GLU A 15 -15.29 -4.86 -4.04
N MET A 16 -16.57 -5.07 -4.35
CA MET A 16 -17.35 -6.19 -3.79
C MET A 16 -16.79 -7.54 -4.23
N GLY A 17 -16.39 -7.65 -5.50
CA GLY A 17 -15.73 -8.85 -6.03
C GLY A 17 -14.38 -9.11 -5.34
N LEU A 18 -13.55 -8.07 -5.21
CA LEU A 18 -12.27 -8.14 -4.48
C LEU A 18 -12.47 -8.52 -3.01
N PHE A 19 -13.46 -7.93 -2.35
CA PHE A 19 -13.75 -8.20 -0.96
C PHE A 19 -14.20 -9.64 -0.75
N MET A 20 -15.11 -10.14 -1.61
CA MET A 20 -15.51 -11.54 -1.58
C MET A 20 -14.32 -12.48 -1.82
N LEU A 21 -13.48 -12.19 -2.81
CA LEU A 21 -12.28 -12.98 -3.09
C LEU A 21 -11.31 -13.01 -1.90
N LEU A 22 -11.17 -11.89 -1.20
CA LEU A 22 -10.26 -11.72 -0.07
C LEU A 22 -10.83 -12.31 1.24
N LEU A 23 -12.16 -12.43 1.34
CA LEU A 23 -12.87 -13.04 2.48
C LEU A 23 -12.91 -14.57 2.38
N VAL A 24 -12.76 -15.14 1.18
CA VAL A 24 -12.62 -16.59 1.03
C VAL A 24 -11.42 -17.08 1.87
N PRO A 25 -11.63 -18.04 2.78
CA PRO A 25 -10.56 -18.61 3.58
C PRO A 25 -9.68 -19.49 2.68
N LEU A 26 -8.74 -18.86 1.97
CA LEU A 26 -7.76 -19.58 1.18
C LEU A 26 -6.73 -20.28 2.09
N PRO A 27 -6.34 -21.53 1.80
CA PRO A 27 -5.31 -22.22 2.55
C PRO A 27 -3.96 -21.50 2.38
N PHE A 28 -3.16 -21.50 3.46
CA PHE A 28 -1.94 -20.69 3.61
C PHE A 28 -0.98 -20.76 2.42
N ALA A 29 -0.76 -21.94 1.85
CA ALA A 29 0.13 -22.13 0.71
C ALA A 29 -0.33 -21.34 -0.54
N ILE A 30 -1.64 -21.26 -0.76
CA ILE A 30 -2.23 -20.53 -1.90
C ILE A 30 -2.20 -19.03 -1.61
N LYS A 31 -2.52 -18.60 -0.38
CA LYS A 31 -2.40 -17.20 0.04
C LYS A 31 -0.99 -16.68 -0.16
N ARG A 32 0.02 -17.41 0.32
CA ARG A 32 1.44 -17.07 0.15
C ARG A 32 1.80 -16.96 -1.32
N LYS A 33 1.47 -17.95 -2.15
CA LYS A 33 1.81 -17.91 -3.59
C LYS A 33 1.17 -16.73 -4.33
N ILE A 34 -0.10 -16.42 -4.03
CA ILE A 34 -0.81 -15.28 -4.62
C ILE A 34 -0.21 -13.97 -4.11
N PHE A 35 0.01 -13.83 -2.80
CA PHE A 35 0.53 -12.59 -2.22
C PHE A 35 1.99 -12.33 -2.54
N THR A 36 2.84 -13.35 -2.61
CA THR A 36 4.23 -13.19 -3.08
C THR A 36 4.23 -12.75 -4.54
N PHE A 37 3.42 -13.37 -5.41
CA PHE A 37 3.30 -12.95 -6.82
C PHE A 37 2.73 -11.53 -6.98
N VAL A 38 1.74 -11.18 -6.15
CA VAL A 38 1.14 -9.84 -6.10
C VAL A 38 2.15 -8.82 -5.55
N SER A 39 2.90 -9.13 -4.49
CA SER A 39 3.85 -8.22 -3.88
C SER A 39 5.17 -8.07 -4.66
N GLU A 40 5.56 -9.08 -5.43
CA GLU A 40 6.78 -9.04 -6.25
C GLU A 40 6.54 -8.24 -7.55
N ASN A 41 5.27 -8.06 -7.94
CA ASN A 41 4.93 -7.27 -9.11
C ASN A 41 4.86 -5.77 -8.78
N PRO A 42 5.73 -4.91 -9.36
CA PRO A 42 5.71 -3.46 -9.15
C PRO A 42 4.39 -2.81 -9.58
N VAL A 43 3.58 -3.51 -10.38
CA VAL A 43 2.22 -3.09 -10.77
C VAL A 43 1.31 -2.95 -9.55
N VAL A 44 1.47 -3.77 -8.51
CA VAL A 44 0.58 -3.76 -7.34
C VAL A 44 0.81 -2.56 -6.44
N ALA A 45 2.07 -2.12 -6.27
CA ALA A 45 2.37 -0.86 -5.60
C ALA A 45 1.72 0.33 -6.32
N LYS A 46 1.72 0.30 -7.67
CA LYS A 46 1.06 1.31 -8.50
C LYS A 46 -0.46 1.27 -8.35
N ILE A 47 -1.05 0.07 -8.30
CA ILE A 47 -2.48 -0.13 -8.07
C ILE A 47 -2.89 0.41 -6.69
N GLN A 48 -2.11 0.17 -5.64
CA GLN A 48 -2.41 0.66 -4.30
C GLN A 48 -2.37 2.20 -4.24
N TYR A 49 -1.45 2.84 -4.97
CA TYR A 49 -1.42 4.29 -5.10
C TYR A 49 -2.63 4.83 -5.86
N TRP A 50 -3.01 4.18 -6.97
CA TRP A 50 -4.22 4.50 -7.71
C TRP A 50 -5.48 4.35 -6.86
N MET A 51 -5.61 3.27 -6.09
CA MET A 51 -6.71 3.05 -5.15
C MET A 51 -6.85 4.19 -4.13
N LYS A 52 -5.73 4.71 -3.60
CA LYS A 52 -5.74 5.88 -2.69
C LYS A 52 -6.21 7.15 -3.39
N ILE A 53 -5.76 7.41 -4.62
CA ILE A 53 -6.22 8.56 -5.40
C ILE A 53 -7.73 8.45 -5.65
N THR A 54 -8.19 7.28 -6.08
CA THR A 54 -9.61 7.05 -6.35
C THR A 54 -10.45 7.18 -5.09
N PHE A 55 -9.95 6.75 -3.93
CA PHE A 55 -10.62 6.96 -2.64
C PHE A 55 -10.86 8.45 -2.34
N VAL A 56 -9.84 9.30 -2.50
CA VAL A 56 -9.99 10.76 -2.30
C VAL A 56 -11.00 11.35 -3.27
N PHE A 57 -10.99 10.90 -4.53
CA PHE A 57 -11.96 11.35 -5.53
C PHE A 57 -13.40 10.97 -5.15
N ILE A 58 -13.64 9.73 -4.71
CA ILE A 58 -14.97 9.29 -4.25
C ILE A 58 -15.39 10.06 -3.00
N LEU A 59 -14.44 10.41 -2.12
CA LEU A 59 -14.72 11.19 -0.92
C LEU A 59 -15.21 12.61 -1.25
N ILE A 60 -14.61 13.25 -2.26
CA ILE A 60 -15.08 14.54 -2.78
C ILE A 60 -16.48 14.39 -3.39
N LEU A 61 -16.71 13.36 -4.22
CA LEU A 61 -18.03 13.09 -4.81
C LEU A 61 -19.09 12.78 -3.75
N PHE A 62 -18.71 12.12 -2.67
CA PHE A 62 -19.60 11.86 -1.54
C PHE A 62 -19.98 13.16 -0.85
N MET A 63 -19.02 14.02 -0.56
CA MET A 63 -19.28 15.35 0.04
C MET A 63 -20.20 16.19 -0.87
N ASP A 64 -19.94 16.20 -2.18
CA ASP A 64 -20.82 16.84 -3.17
C ASP A 64 -22.24 16.24 -3.15
N SER A 65 -22.34 14.91 -3.13
CA SER A 65 -23.63 14.22 -3.09
C SER A 65 -24.43 14.53 -1.82
N VAL A 66 -23.76 14.65 -0.67
CA VAL A 66 -24.39 15.03 0.61
C VAL A 66 -24.86 16.47 0.54
N ASN A 67 -24.02 17.40 0.07
CA ASN A 67 -24.39 18.80 -0.11
C ASN A 67 -25.59 18.95 -1.06
N ARG A 68 -25.63 18.15 -2.13
CA ARG A 68 -26.74 18.12 -3.07
C ARG A 68 -28.02 17.55 -2.46
N VAL A 69 -27.94 16.45 -1.70
CA VAL A 69 -29.09 15.89 -0.99
C VAL A 69 -29.65 16.89 0.02
N TYR A 70 -28.78 17.56 0.78
CA TYR A 70 -29.17 18.57 1.75
C TYR A 70 -29.88 19.76 1.09
N ARG A 71 -29.32 20.29 -0.01
CA ARG A 71 -29.95 21.36 -0.79
C ARG A 71 -31.32 20.95 -1.33
N VAL A 72 -31.43 19.77 -1.95
CA VAL A 72 -32.69 19.26 -2.49
C VAL A 72 -33.74 19.02 -1.39
N GLN A 73 -33.32 18.63 -0.18
CA GLN A 73 -34.23 18.53 0.96
C GLN A 73 -34.74 19.90 1.42
N LEU A 74 -33.86 20.91 1.51
CA LEU A 74 -34.26 22.27 1.86
C LEU A 74 -35.22 22.88 0.83
N GLU A 75 -34.93 22.72 -0.47
CA GLU A 75 -35.81 23.17 -1.56
C GLU A 75 -37.20 22.51 -1.47
N LEU A 76 -37.26 21.21 -1.18
CA LEU A 76 -38.52 20.49 -1.03
C LEU A 76 -39.31 20.94 0.21
N SER A 77 -38.64 21.18 1.34
CA SER A 77 -39.28 21.68 2.56
C SER A 77 -39.86 23.08 2.37
N ALA A 78 -39.11 23.98 1.73
CA ALA A 78 -39.56 25.33 1.40
C ALA A 78 -40.74 25.33 0.41
N ALA A 79 -40.69 24.49 -0.63
CA ALA A 79 -41.80 24.33 -1.58
C ALA A 79 -43.05 23.73 -0.91
N THR A 80 -42.87 22.82 0.05
CA THR A 80 -43.96 22.23 0.82
C THR A 80 -44.63 23.24 1.76
N GLU A 81 -43.85 24.12 2.42
CA GLU A 81 -44.37 25.22 3.24
C GLU A 81 -45.04 26.33 2.43
N GLN A 82 -44.56 26.65 1.23
CA GLN A 82 -45.25 27.60 0.35
C GLN A 82 -46.58 27.02 -0.18
N THR A 83 -46.66 25.71 -0.37
CA THR A 83 -47.91 25.05 -0.82
C THR A 83 -49.01 25.08 0.26
N SER A 84 -48.65 24.98 1.55
CA SER A 84 -49.64 25.00 2.65
C SER A 84 -50.35 26.35 2.79
N LYS A 85 -49.86 27.41 2.12
CA LYS A 85 -50.40 28.77 2.13
C LYS A 85 -51.29 29.15 0.93
N GLY A 86 -51.66 28.23 0.02
CA GLY A 86 -52.90 28.42 -0.76
C GLY A 86 -52.91 28.24 -2.29
N SER A 87 -52.27 27.21 -2.88
CA SER A 87 -52.61 26.83 -4.27
C SER A 87 -52.44 25.34 -4.50
N ALA A 88 -53.55 24.60 -4.47
CA ALA A 88 -53.58 23.13 -4.52
C ALA A 88 -53.88 22.55 -5.92
N THR A 89 -54.24 23.38 -6.91
CA THR A 89 -54.83 22.88 -8.17
C THR A 89 -53.88 22.80 -9.37
N VAL A 90 -52.65 23.34 -9.29
CA VAL A 90 -51.67 23.33 -10.40
C VAL A 90 -50.45 22.40 -10.14
N MET A 91 -50.29 21.88 -8.92
CA MET A 91 -48.97 21.43 -8.40
C MET A 91 -48.73 19.91 -8.31
N GLY A 92 -49.59 19.06 -8.88
CA GLY A 92 -49.36 17.60 -8.89
C GLY A 92 -48.07 17.19 -9.62
N HIS A 93 -47.73 17.91 -10.70
CA HIS A 93 -46.51 17.67 -11.48
C HIS A 93 -45.23 18.15 -10.77
N GLU A 94 -45.24 19.32 -10.12
CA GLU A 94 -44.08 19.83 -9.37
C GLU A 94 -43.75 18.95 -8.16
N ARG A 95 -44.77 18.43 -7.46
CA ARG A 95 -44.58 17.47 -6.36
C ARG A 95 -43.89 16.17 -6.82
N LEU A 96 -44.27 15.65 -7.99
CA LEU A 96 -43.70 14.43 -8.56
C LEU A 96 -42.26 14.65 -9.04
N GLU A 97 -41.96 15.77 -9.68
CA GLU A 97 -40.60 16.09 -10.14
C GLU A 97 -39.61 16.31 -8.98
N VAL A 98 -40.01 17.03 -7.93
CA VAL A 98 -39.13 17.30 -6.79
C VAL A 98 -38.92 16.04 -5.93
N GLN A 99 -39.95 15.18 -5.80
CA GLN A 99 -39.77 13.87 -5.17
C GLN A 99 -38.86 12.96 -5.99
N ALA A 100 -38.98 12.92 -7.31
CA ALA A 100 -38.07 12.16 -8.18
C ALA A 100 -36.60 12.63 -8.04
N ARG A 101 -36.37 13.94 -7.92
CA ARG A 101 -35.03 14.51 -7.67
C ARG A 101 -34.47 14.11 -6.30
N LYS A 102 -35.31 14.00 -5.26
CA LYS A 102 -34.92 13.50 -3.93
C LYS A 102 -34.50 12.03 -3.96
N PHE A 103 -35.28 11.16 -4.60
CA PHE A 103 -34.91 9.74 -4.72
C PHE A 103 -33.61 9.56 -5.53
N TYR A 104 -33.41 10.39 -6.56
CA TYR A 104 -32.19 10.37 -7.36
C TYR A 104 -30.96 10.79 -6.54
N SER A 105 -31.03 11.90 -5.80
CA SER A 105 -29.90 12.39 -5.01
C SER A 105 -29.58 11.46 -3.83
N GLN A 106 -30.60 10.92 -3.14
CA GLN A 106 -30.42 9.97 -2.05
C GLN A 106 -29.70 8.69 -2.51
N ARG A 107 -30.16 8.08 -3.61
CA ARG A 107 -29.52 6.87 -4.17
C ARG A 107 -28.06 7.10 -4.50
N ASN A 108 -27.72 8.25 -5.08
CA ASN A 108 -26.35 8.56 -5.45
C ASN A 108 -25.46 8.81 -4.22
N MET A 109 -26.01 9.44 -3.17
CA MET A 109 -25.33 9.58 -1.88
C MET A 109 -25.04 8.21 -1.25
N TYR A 110 -26.04 7.30 -1.24
CA TYR A 110 -25.84 5.94 -0.74
C TYR A 110 -24.81 5.17 -1.57
N LEU A 111 -24.86 5.28 -2.90
CA LEU A 111 -23.89 4.64 -3.79
C LEU A 111 -22.46 5.07 -3.46
N CYS A 112 -22.21 6.39 -3.36
CA CYS A 112 -20.90 6.91 -2.99
C CYS A 112 -20.49 6.50 -1.56
N GLY A 113 -21.43 6.53 -0.60
CA GLY A 113 -21.18 6.14 0.78
C GLY A 113 -20.81 4.67 0.96
N PHE A 114 -21.54 3.77 0.31
CA PHE A 114 -21.23 2.34 0.32
C PHE A 114 -19.88 2.04 -0.32
N THR A 115 -19.53 2.75 -1.39
CA THR A 115 -18.23 2.58 -2.04
C THR A 115 -17.11 2.95 -1.07
N LEU A 116 -17.17 4.14 -0.44
CA LEU A 116 -16.17 4.55 0.55
C LEU A 116 -16.04 3.60 1.73
N PHE A 117 -17.18 3.13 2.26
CA PHE A 117 -17.20 2.19 3.36
C PHE A 117 -16.51 0.87 2.99
N LEU A 118 -16.80 0.36 1.80
CA LEU A 118 -16.20 -0.87 1.29
C LEU A 118 -14.70 -0.69 1.01
N SER A 119 -14.28 0.44 0.44
CA SER A 119 -12.86 0.76 0.27
C SER A 119 -12.09 0.74 1.60
N LEU A 120 -12.69 1.28 2.67
CA LEU A 120 -12.08 1.29 4.01
C LEU A 120 -11.96 -0.12 4.58
N ILE A 121 -13.01 -0.93 4.46
CA ILE A 121 -12.98 -2.34 4.89
C ILE A 121 -11.91 -3.09 4.12
N LEU A 122 -11.87 -2.97 2.79
CA LEU A 122 -10.87 -3.63 1.95
C LEU A 122 -9.45 -3.30 2.39
N ASN A 123 -9.14 -2.02 2.63
CA ASN A 123 -7.83 -1.61 3.12
C ASN A 123 -7.52 -2.21 4.49
N ARG A 124 -8.48 -2.19 5.43
CA ARG A 124 -8.31 -2.78 6.76
C ARG A 124 -8.08 -4.28 6.68
N THR A 125 -8.87 -5.01 5.91
CA THR A 125 -8.75 -6.46 5.75
C THR A 125 -7.46 -6.83 5.03
N TYR A 126 -7.03 -6.05 4.03
CA TYR A 126 -5.74 -6.25 3.36
C TYR A 126 -4.56 -6.17 4.34
N VAL A 127 -4.49 -5.10 5.16
CA VAL A 127 -3.43 -4.94 6.16
C VAL A 127 -3.49 -6.05 7.22
N MET A 128 -4.70 -6.39 7.69
CA MET A 128 -4.88 -7.48 8.65
C MET A 128 -4.39 -8.82 8.12
N ILE A 129 -4.65 -9.14 6.85
CA ILE A 129 -4.15 -10.37 6.23
C ILE A 129 -2.62 -10.37 6.14
N LEU A 130 -2.00 -9.24 5.78
CA LEU A 130 -0.54 -9.13 5.79
C LEU A 130 0.06 -9.33 7.18
N GLU A 131 -0.56 -8.75 8.21
CA GLU A 131 -0.14 -8.93 9.61
C GLU A 131 -0.23 -10.39 10.05
N VAL A 132 -1.34 -11.07 9.73
CA VAL A 132 -1.50 -12.50 10.03
C VAL A 132 -0.45 -13.34 9.32
N MET A 133 -0.18 -13.09 8.03
CA MET A 133 0.85 -13.84 7.29
C MET A 133 2.25 -13.62 7.87
N ARG A 134 2.60 -12.39 8.24
CA ARG A 134 3.88 -12.08 8.90
C ARG A 134 4.00 -12.78 10.24
N LEU A 135 2.94 -12.75 11.04
CA LEU A 135 2.93 -13.39 12.35
C LEU A 135 3.11 -14.91 12.23
N GLU A 136 2.47 -15.53 11.25
CA GLU A 136 2.60 -16.96 10.97
C GLU A 136 4.00 -17.33 10.45
N ASP A 137 4.63 -16.47 9.64
CA ASP A 137 6.03 -16.60 9.22
C ASP A 137 7.00 -16.52 10.41
N HIS A 138 6.77 -15.59 11.35
CA HIS A 138 7.55 -15.48 12.59
C HIS A 138 7.39 -16.73 13.47
N LEU A 139 6.18 -17.28 13.62
CA LEU A 139 5.97 -18.53 14.35
C LEU A 139 6.76 -19.70 13.72
N ARG A 140 6.73 -19.84 12.39
CA ARG A 140 7.49 -20.87 11.67
C ARG A 140 9.01 -20.72 11.80
N THR A 141 9.53 -19.48 11.90
CA THR A 141 10.96 -19.27 12.21
C THR A 141 11.33 -19.74 13.60
N LEU A 142 10.46 -19.51 14.58
CA LEU A 142 10.69 -19.84 15.98
C LEU A 142 10.56 -21.35 16.23
N GLU A 143 9.61 -22.01 15.56
CA GLU A 143 9.41 -23.46 15.62
C GLU A 143 10.48 -24.27 14.84
N GLY A 144 11.56 -23.62 14.36
CA GLY A 144 12.69 -24.29 13.73
C GLY A 144 12.39 -24.98 12.40
N THR A 145 11.21 -24.74 11.84
CA THR A 145 10.75 -25.37 10.60
C THR A 145 11.10 -24.46 9.42
N LYS A 146 12.39 -24.27 9.10
CA LYS A 146 12.79 -23.60 7.85
C LYS A 146 13.80 -24.39 7.04
N LYS A 147 13.35 -24.75 5.82
CA LYS A 147 14.19 -24.94 4.63
C LYS A 147 14.17 -23.73 3.68
N ASP A 148 13.32 -22.71 3.87
CA ASP A 148 13.21 -21.56 2.94
C ASP A 148 13.39 -20.23 3.67
N THR A 149 14.63 -19.74 3.69
CA THR A 149 15.03 -18.48 4.32
C THR A 149 14.73 -17.27 3.41
N GLU A 150 14.64 -17.45 2.09
CA GLU A 150 14.54 -16.36 1.11
C GLU A 150 13.13 -15.77 0.93
N GLU A 151 12.04 -16.53 1.10
CA GLU A 151 10.68 -16.00 0.87
C GLU A 151 10.13 -15.16 2.04
N SER A 152 10.65 -15.37 3.25
CA SER A 152 10.16 -14.70 4.45
C SER A 152 10.69 -13.26 4.59
N GLU A 153 11.91 -13.00 4.12
CA GLU A 153 12.43 -11.64 3.98
C GLU A 153 11.60 -10.83 2.96
N LYS A 154 11.09 -11.47 1.90
CA LYS A 154 10.30 -10.80 0.85
C LYS A 154 8.90 -10.38 1.32
N LEU A 155 8.29 -11.09 2.29
CA LEU A 155 7.02 -10.70 2.93
C LEU A 155 7.20 -9.58 3.98
N ALA A 156 8.38 -9.48 4.60
CA ALA A 156 8.72 -8.37 5.48
C ALA A 156 8.75 -7.04 4.71
N VAL A 157 9.19 -7.07 3.45
CA VAL A 157 9.31 -5.94 2.52
C VAL A 157 7.94 -5.36 2.10
N ALA A 158 6.93 -6.20 1.91
CA ALA A 158 5.63 -5.82 1.31
C ALA A 158 4.80 -4.81 2.12
N GLY A 159 4.87 -4.83 3.45
CA GLY A 159 4.00 -4.04 4.31
C GLY A 159 4.64 -2.79 4.94
N LYS A 160 5.87 -2.42 4.55
CA LYS A 160 6.53 -1.20 5.04
C LYS A 160 7.33 -0.51 3.91
N PRO A 161 6.66 0.13 2.95
CA PRO A 161 7.33 0.75 1.79
C PRO A 161 8.33 1.85 2.18
N GLY A 162 8.16 2.52 3.32
CA GLY A 162 9.07 3.59 3.79
C GLY A 162 10.36 3.07 4.44
N GLU A 163 10.30 1.98 5.20
CA GLU A 163 11.51 1.37 5.80
C GLU A 163 12.36 0.66 4.74
N LEU A 164 11.76 0.29 3.60
CA LEU A 164 12.44 -0.38 2.50
C LEU A 164 13.52 0.47 1.81
N ALA A 165 13.22 1.74 1.60
CA ALA A 165 14.16 2.68 1.00
C ALA A 165 15.34 2.91 1.95
N GLY A 166 15.06 3.07 3.24
CA GLY A 166 16.10 3.22 4.27
C GLY A 166 16.96 1.97 4.44
N LEU A 167 16.37 0.77 4.43
CA LEU A 167 17.13 -0.48 4.52
C LEU A 167 18.00 -0.70 3.27
N ARG A 168 17.49 -0.40 2.07
CA ARG A 168 18.29 -0.49 0.83
C ARG A 168 19.47 0.48 0.84
N GLU A 169 19.26 1.71 1.29
CA GLU A 169 20.35 2.70 1.42
C GLU A 169 21.41 2.24 2.43
N GLN A 170 20.99 1.66 3.57
CA GLN A 170 21.91 1.10 4.55
C GLN A 170 22.68 -0.12 4.02
N LEU A 171 22.03 -0.97 3.22
CA LEU A 171 22.65 -2.16 2.62
C LEU A 171 23.68 -1.75 1.57
N GLU A 172 23.37 -0.75 0.75
CA GLU A 172 24.31 -0.19 -0.24
C GLU A 172 25.52 0.47 0.43
N LYS A 173 25.32 1.22 1.51
CA LYS A 173 26.42 1.78 2.33
C LYS A 173 27.29 0.68 2.95
N LYS A 174 26.68 -0.37 3.50
CA LYS A 174 27.41 -1.52 4.07
C LYS A 174 28.22 -2.27 3.03
N GLU A 175 27.70 -2.42 1.81
CA GLU A 175 28.39 -3.06 0.69
C GLU A 175 29.61 -2.23 0.24
N GLN A 176 29.46 -0.91 0.14
CA GLN A 176 30.55 0.02 -0.17
C GLN A 176 31.63 0.03 0.92
N ASP A 177 31.22 0.02 2.20
CA ASP A 177 32.15 -0.08 3.32
C ASP A 177 32.91 -1.41 3.29
N LEU A 178 32.24 -2.54 3.01
CA LEU A 178 32.90 -3.84 2.88
C LEU A 178 33.93 -3.87 1.75
N GLN A 179 33.60 -3.30 0.59
CA GLN A 179 34.55 -3.20 -0.52
C GLN A 179 35.75 -2.30 -0.16
N THR A 180 35.51 -1.21 0.56
CA THR A 180 36.56 -0.30 1.02
C THR A 180 37.46 -0.99 2.03
N LEU A 181 36.89 -1.69 3.02
CA LEU A 181 37.62 -2.48 4.01
C LEU A 181 38.45 -3.58 3.34
N LYS A 182 37.91 -4.25 2.33
CA LYS A 182 38.63 -5.28 1.58
C LYS A 182 39.84 -4.70 0.85
N LYS A 183 39.67 -3.56 0.15
CA LYS A 183 40.77 -2.85 -0.50
C LYS A 183 41.83 -2.37 0.50
N GLN A 184 41.41 -1.82 1.63
CA GLN A 184 42.32 -1.39 2.70
C GLN A 184 43.09 -2.57 3.29
N SER A 185 42.43 -3.71 3.52
CA SER A 185 43.08 -4.93 4.00
C SER A 185 44.09 -5.49 3.00
N GLU A 186 43.75 -5.53 1.71
CA GLU A 186 44.68 -5.97 0.65
C GLU A 186 45.89 -5.03 0.54
N GLN A 187 45.68 -3.72 0.61
CA GLN A 187 46.76 -2.73 0.58
C GLN A 187 47.63 -2.80 1.83
N LEU A 188 47.03 -3.02 3.01
CA LEU A 188 47.76 -3.19 4.26
C LEU A 188 48.62 -4.46 4.22
N ASN A 189 48.09 -5.59 3.75
CA ASN A 189 48.86 -6.82 3.57
C ASN A 189 50.06 -6.61 2.65
N LYS A 190 49.87 -5.96 1.50
CA LYS A 190 50.99 -5.63 0.59
C LYS A 190 52.06 -4.77 1.27
N SER A 191 51.66 -3.76 2.03
CA SER A 191 52.62 -2.92 2.75
C SER A 191 53.38 -3.68 3.85
N TYR A 192 52.73 -4.67 4.47
CA TYR A 192 53.34 -5.53 5.47
C TYR A 192 54.35 -6.48 4.84
N ASP A 193 54.01 -7.09 3.70
CA ASP A 193 54.91 -7.94 2.91
C ASP A 193 56.14 -7.14 2.44
N GLU A 194 55.95 -5.94 1.88
CA GLU A 194 57.04 -5.06 1.46
C GLU A 194 57.94 -4.63 2.64
N LEU A 195 57.37 -4.37 3.81
CA LEU A 195 58.13 -4.02 5.01
C LEU A 195 58.91 -5.22 5.56
N SER A 196 58.31 -6.41 5.52
CA SER A 196 58.94 -7.68 5.87
C SER A 196 60.15 -7.96 4.96
N ASP A 197 59.98 -7.79 3.65
CA ASP A 197 61.05 -7.95 2.66
C ASP A 197 62.20 -6.95 2.89
N LYS A 198 61.87 -5.67 3.16
CA LYS A 198 62.88 -4.65 3.50
C LYS A 198 63.61 -4.97 4.80
N TYR A 199 62.91 -5.48 5.81
CA TYR A 199 63.52 -5.87 7.07
C TYR A 199 64.46 -7.07 6.89
N ALA A 200 64.02 -8.10 6.14
CA ALA A 200 64.83 -9.26 5.79
C ALA A 200 66.09 -8.87 4.98
N ALA A 201 65.97 -7.94 4.04
CA ALA A 201 67.11 -7.41 3.28
C ALA A 201 68.10 -6.64 4.17
N THR A 202 67.60 -5.88 5.13
CA THR A 202 68.43 -5.11 6.07
C THR A 202 69.18 -6.02 7.05
N GLN A 203 68.55 -7.11 7.53
CA GLN A 203 69.23 -8.11 8.35
C GLN A 203 70.35 -8.84 7.59
N LYS A 204 70.10 -9.29 6.35
CA LYS A 204 71.13 -9.93 5.51
C LYS A 204 72.33 -9.01 5.23
N SER A 205 72.07 -7.71 5.06
CA SER A 205 73.11 -6.68 4.91
C SER A 205 73.90 -6.42 6.20
N GLY A 206 73.30 -6.65 7.37
CA GLY A 206 73.94 -6.49 8.67
C GLY A 206 74.84 -7.66 9.03
N GLU A 207 74.46 -8.88 8.66
CA GLU A 207 75.25 -10.10 8.87
C GLU A 207 76.52 -10.10 7.99
N THR A 208 76.40 -9.71 6.71
CA THR A 208 77.56 -9.61 5.80
C THR A 208 78.60 -8.56 6.19
N ARG A 209 78.26 -7.60 7.06
CA ARG A 209 79.22 -6.62 7.61
C ARG A 209 79.89 -7.05 8.91
N LYS A 210 79.42 -8.10 9.59
CA LYS A 210 80.05 -8.62 10.82
C LYS A 210 81.13 -9.66 10.55
N ASP A 211 81.17 -10.24 9.35
CA ASP A 211 82.14 -11.25 8.94
C ASP A 211 83.34 -10.68 8.14
N GLN A 212 83.56 -9.36 8.17
CA GLN A 212 84.72 -8.68 7.58
C GLN A 212 85.57 -7.98 8.64
#